data_AF-A0A6B8VWF8-F1
#
_entry.id   AF-A0A6B8VWF8-F1
#
_cell.length_a   1.000
_cell.length_b   1.000
_cell.length_c   1.000
_cell.angle_alpha   90.00
_cell.angle_beta   90.00
_cell.angle_gamma   90.00
#
_symmetry.space_group_name_H-M   'P 1'
#
loop_
_entity.id
_entity.type
_entity.pdbx_description
1 polymer ?
#
loop_
_entity_poly.entity_id
_entity_poly.type
_entity_poly.pdbx_seq_one_letter_code
_entity_poly.pdbx_strand_id
1 'polypeptide(L)'
;MKALTYARHELRINRVFLLAWIIPLWSIPTMFIPAYESYYPNVEDRQGLISGMQINLGMRAMYGKLYDPGTLGQLMAWEGAGWLLILSAVMAVILTFRCYRKPEASSLGELPRATGLSRLDIALGTLLLVSAVSLILGLGITGVLVALNAFYGEMSTKGAVAYGLAIFISTLGSAVLAAAASLFTRNEHTRVGLLLVGLGYMSRALADVQGIDFFNWITPLGWFGLVRPFTDDRFWVLGIAFAATTALAALWLYAERGREYGMGILPVTQRKAPKPRAIGSPWKLRRLLDRGFHLTWVITAFAISLFMSSLSSSMDDLLKEDETTGQIFKQMFGGMNLEIAFLTYMADFLGIIMAVAAVAGVMKLRGEERDRHVDLIRAQGTSRELPMKLQAASTVTFIVGVVLAMVAGSVLGVMLQSKHAEDVWKVAATANAAQVAPMLVLAGLTALLIGLWPKQAWVSWLPLIYSAVVSIIAPLFQAPEWLLKTSAFGHTIYSEDTSAWPAWVAMMIIGTIGLIAAWIFAGKREIA
;
A
#
# COMPACT_ATOMS: atom_id res chain seq x y z
N MET A 1 -29.51 -14.74 12.64
CA MET A 1 -28.64 -15.64 13.43
C MET A 1 -27.51 -16.24 12.59
N LYS A 2 -27.79 -16.86 11.43
CA LYS A 2 -26.77 -17.49 10.56
C LYS A 2 -25.65 -16.55 10.07
N ALA A 3 -26.00 -15.38 9.56
CA ALA A 3 -25.02 -14.36 9.14
C ALA A 3 -24.05 -13.94 10.27
N LEU A 4 -24.54 -13.81 11.50
CA LEU A 4 -23.71 -13.47 12.67
C LEU A 4 -22.75 -14.61 13.01
N THR A 5 -23.20 -15.86 12.90
CA THR A 5 -22.34 -17.05 13.07
C THR A 5 -21.22 -17.05 12.03
N TYR A 6 -21.53 -16.72 10.77
CA TYR A 6 -20.53 -16.60 9.71
C TYR A 6 -19.51 -15.48 10.01
N ALA A 7 -19.99 -14.29 10.39
CA ALA A 7 -19.11 -13.18 10.78
C ALA A 7 -18.15 -13.54 11.93
N ARG A 8 -18.65 -14.24 12.97
CA ARG A 8 -17.84 -14.73 14.09
C ARG A 8 -16.80 -15.76 13.64
N HIS A 9 -17.15 -16.63 12.71
CA HIS A 9 -16.23 -17.62 12.14
C HIS A 9 -15.10 -16.92 11.36
N GLU A 10 -15.45 -16.00 10.47
CA GLU A 10 -14.47 -15.24 9.68
C GLU A 10 -13.59 -14.34 10.55
N LEU A 11 -14.12 -13.76 11.63
CA LEU A 11 -13.33 -13.03 12.62
C LEU A 11 -12.23 -13.92 13.23
N ARG A 12 -12.54 -15.17 13.59
CA ARG A 12 -11.57 -16.09 14.18
C ARG A 12 -10.48 -16.49 13.19
N ILE A 13 -10.84 -16.72 11.93
CA ILE A 13 -9.89 -17.06 10.86
C ILE A 13 -8.98 -15.88 10.54
N ASN A 14 -9.54 -14.67 10.47
CA ASN A 14 -8.83 -13.48 10.03
C ASN A 14 -8.24 -12.66 11.19
N ARG A 15 -8.29 -13.14 12.45
CA ARG A 15 -7.81 -12.38 13.63
C ARG A 15 -6.40 -11.83 13.49
N VAL A 16 -5.46 -12.62 12.97
CA VAL A 16 -4.06 -12.19 12.81
C VAL A 16 -3.96 -11.12 11.74
N PHE A 17 -4.69 -11.28 10.63
CA PHE A 17 -4.79 -10.24 9.60
C PHE A 17 -5.36 -8.95 10.17
N LEU A 18 -6.44 -9.02 10.94
CA LEU A 18 -7.07 -7.85 11.54
C LEU A 18 -6.15 -7.15 12.54
N LEU A 19 -5.49 -7.89 13.44
CA LEU A 19 -4.54 -7.32 14.39
C LEU A 19 -3.35 -6.67 13.68
N ALA A 20 -2.82 -7.33 12.64
CA ALA A 20 -1.71 -6.79 11.84
C ALA A 20 -2.05 -5.52 11.06
N TRP A 21 -3.33 -5.22 10.82
CA TRP A 21 -3.76 -3.97 10.19
C TRP A 21 -4.21 -2.93 11.22
N ILE A 22 -5.08 -3.30 12.16
CA ILE A 22 -5.70 -2.35 13.09
C ILE A 22 -4.65 -1.74 14.03
N ILE A 23 -3.71 -2.54 14.57
CA ILE A 23 -2.73 -2.04 15.53
C ILE A 23 -1.82 -0.97 14.88
N PRO A 24 -1.19 -1.20 13.71
CA PRO A 24 -0.39 -0.15 13.07
C PRO A 24 -1.21 1.07 12.65
N LEU A 25 -2.47 0.89 12.23
CA LEU A 25 -3.32 2.04 11.89
C LEU A 25 -3.65 2.89 13.12
N TRP A 26 -3.90 2.26 14.27
CA TRP A 26 -4.10 2.99 15.53
C TRP A 26 -2.84 3.71 16.03
N SER A 27 -1.64 3.26 15.66
CA SER A 27 -0.40 3.95 16.03
C SER A 27 -0.05 5.13 15.12
N ILE A 28 -0.72 5.31 13.97
CA ILE A 28 -0.43 6.45 13.08
C ILE A 28 -0.56 7.80 13.81
N PRO A 29 -1.66 8.11 14.53
CA PRO A 29 -1.75 9.36 15.28
C PRO A 29 -0.65 9.55 16.33
N THR A 30 -0.17 8.46 16.94
CA THR A 30 0.89 8.51 17.95
C THR A 30 2.27 8.79 17.35
N MET A 31 2.42 8.73 16.03
CA MET A 31 3.66 9.09 15.34
C MET A 31 3.63 10.54 14.84
N PHE A 32 2.53 10.96 14.20
CA PHE A 32 2.45 12.27 13.56
C PHE A 32 2.31 13.43 14.56
N ILE A 33 1.43 13.31 15.56
CA ILE A 33 1.17 14.41 16.49
C ILE A 33 2.43 14.80 17.29
N PRO A 34 3.15 13.85 17.94
CA PRO A 34 4.37 14.20 18.67
C PRO A 34 5.48 14.73 17.74
N ALA A 35 5.56 14.23 16.51
CA ALA A 35 6.54 14.73 15.55
C ALA A 35 6.28 16.21 15.20
N TYR A 36 5.04 16.56 14.86
CA TYR A 36 4.69 17.95 14.56
C TYR A 36 4.85 18.88 15.76
N GLU A 37 4.51 18.44 16.96
CA GLU A 37 4.73 19.23 18.17
C GLU A 37 6.22 19.43 18.47
N SER A 38 7.03 18.38 18.32
CA SER A 38 8.48 18.47 18.56
C SER A 38 9.19 19.37 17.55
N TYR A 39 8.74 19.42 16.30
CA TYR A 39 9.35 20.24 15.26
C TYR A 39 8.79 21.66 15.21
N TYR A 40 7.49 21.83 15.50
CA TYR A 40 6.80 23.11 15.48
C TYR A 40 5.89 23.25 16.71
N PRO A 41 6.44 23.66 17.86
CA PRO A 41 5.69 23.70 19.11
C PRO A 41 4.52 24.68 19.09
N ASN A 42 4.69 25.86 18.49
CA ASN A 42 3.66 26.89 18.47
C ASN A 42 2.96 26.97 17.11
N VAL A 43 1.71 27.44 17.12
CA VAL A 43 0.92 27.69 15.90
C VAL A 43 1.59 28.75 15.00
N GLU A 44 2.28 29.73 15.59
CA GLU A 44 3.03 30.77 14.89
C GLU A 44 4.19 30.17 14.09
N ASP A 45 4.92 29.23 14.69
CA ASP A 45 6.06 28.53 14.05
C ASP A 45 5.60 27.66 12.86
N ARG A 46 4.32 27.26 12.83
CA ARG A 46 3.74 26.43 11.76
C ARG A 46 3.29 27.23 10.55
N GLN A 47 3.17 28.56 10.64
CA GLN A 47 2.59 29.36 9.56
C GLN A 47 3.36 29.25 8.25
N GLY A 48 4.70 29.30 8.29
CA GLY A 48 5.53 29.13 7.09
C GLY A 48 5.38 27.74 6.46
N LEU A 49 5.29 26.69 7.28
CA LEU A 49 4.98 25.34 6.80
C LEU A 49 3.59 25.30 6.15
N ILE A 50 2.56 25.87 6.80
CA ILE A 50 1.18 25.84 6.32
C ILE A 50 1.06 26.57 4.98
N SER A 51 1.60 27.78 4.87
CA SER A 51 1.53 28.58 3.63
C SER A 51 2.21 27.85 2.48
N GLY A 52 3.39 27.30 2.72
CA GLY A 52 4.12 26.53 1.72
C GLY A 52 3.35 25.28 1.28
N MET A 53 2.82 24.52 2.22
CA MET A 53 2.04 23.30 1.93
C MET A 53 0.71 23.58 1.23
N GLN A 54 0.08 24.73 1.49
CA GLN A 54 -1.17 25.14 0.82
C GLN A 54 -0.95 25.51 -0.65
N ILE A 55 0.20 26.10 -0.99
CA ILE A 55 0.57 26.49 -2.36
C ILE A 55 1.06 25.27 -3.17
N ASN A 56 1.64 24.27 -2.51
CA ASN A 56 2.16 23.07 -3.17
C ASN A 56 1.02 22.17 -3.69
N LEU A 57 0.80 22.19 -5.01
CA LEU A 57 -0.22 21.37 -5.67
C LEU A 57 -0.01 19.87 -5.50
N GLY A 58 1.24 19.41 -5.37
CA GLY A 58 1.55 18.01 -5.11
C GLY A 58 1.11 17.56 -3.73
N MET A 59 1.40 18.35 -2.71
CA MET A 59 0.97 18.09 -1.33
C MET A 59 -0.55 18.20 -1.20
N ARG A 60 -1.17 19.16 -1.89
CA ARG A 60 -2.64 19.24 -2.01
C ARG A 60 -3.23 18.01 -2.72
N ALA A 61 -2.58 17.49 -3.76
CA ALA A 61 -3.01 16.25 -4.41
C ALA A 61 -2.87 15.04 -3.48
N MET A 62 -1.81 14.96 -2.66
CA MET A 62 -1.57 13.83 -1.75
C MET A 62 -2.46 13.85 -0.51
N TYR A 63 -2.54 14.98 0.19
CA TYR A 63 -3.15 15.06 1.51
C TYR A 63 -4.45 15.88 1.54
N GLY A 64 -4.73 16.62 0.46
CA GLY A 64 -5.89 17.48 0.36
C GLY A 64 -5.62 18.90 0.87
N LYS A 65 -6.69 19.62 1.18
CA LYS A 65 -6.62 21.03 1.62
C LYS A 65 -6.22 21.09 3.10
N LEU A 66 -5.09 21.75 3.39
CA LEU A 66 -4.71 22.15 4.74
C LEU A 66 -5.41 23.47 5.09
N TYR A 67 -5.95 23.58 6.30
CA TYR A 67 -6.71 24.74 6.78
C TYR A 67 -5.97 25.46 7.91
N ASP A 68 -6.17 26.77 8.00
CA ASP A 68 -5.71 27.59 9.11
C ASP A 68 -6.48 27.27 10.42
N PRO A 69 -5.87 27.50 11.60
CA PRO A 69 -4.52 28.02 11.81
C PRO A 69 -3.41 26.95 11.79
N GLY A 70 -3.73 25.69 11.49
CA GLY A 70 -2.78 24.56 11.51
C GLY A 70 -2.46 24.04 12.91
N THR A 71 -3.51 23.84 13.70
CA THR A 71 -3.42 23.09 14.96
C THR A 71 -2.90 21.66 14.72
N LEU A 72 -2.38 21.02 15.76
CA LEU A 72 -1.95 19.61 15.68
C LEU A 72 -3.07 18.69 15.16
N GLY A 73 -4.32 18.95 15.54
CA GLY A 73 -5.48 18.22 15.02
C GLY A 73 -5.69 18.39 13.51
N GLN A 74 -5.50 19.61 13.00
CA GLN A 74 -5.63 19.91 11.56
C GLN A 74 -4.48 19.31 10.75
N LEU A 75 -3.25 19.33 11.26
CA LEU A 75 -2.10 18.67 10.63
C LEU A 75 -2.30 17.15 10.59
N MET A 76 -2.84 16.56 11.67
CA MET A 76 -3.22 15.15 11.71
C MET A 76 -4.36 14.81 10.75
N ALA A 77 -5.33 15.71 10.57
CA ALA A 77 -6.41 15.59 9.59
C ALA A 77 -5.93 15.74 8.15
N TRP A 78 -4.84 16.46 7.92
CA TRP A 78 -4.28 16.65 6.59
C TRP A 78 -3.38 15.47 6.22
N GLU A 79 -2.27 15.26 6.92
CA GLU A 79 -1.29 14.24 6.54
C GLU A 79 -1.67 12.85 7.04
N GLY A 80 -1.97 12.73 8.33
CA GLY A 80 -2.28 11.43 8.95
C GLY A 80 -3.52 10.76 8.35
N ALA A 81 -4.51 11.56 7.94
CA ALA A 81 -5.71 11.03 7.28
C ALA A 81 -5.42 10.46 5.90
N GLY A 82 -4.47 11.04 5.15
CA GLY A 82 -4.06 10.50 3.85
C GLY A 82 -3.64 9.03 3.94
N TRP A 83 -2.78 8.73 4.92
CA TRP A 83 -2.34 7.35 5.21
C TRP A 83 -3.49 6.47 5.70
N LEU A 84 -4.26 6.94 6.68
CA LEU A 84 -5.36 6.16 7.26
C LEU A 84 -6.45 5.83 6.25
N LEU A 85 -6.81 6.78 5.38
CA LEU A 85 -7.85 6.59 4.36
C LEU A 85 -7.44 5.52 3.34
N ILE A 86 -6.23 5.61 2.76
CA ILE A 86 -5.83 4.66 1.73
C ILE A 86 -5.57 3.27 2.32
N LEU A 87 -4.87 3.18 3.46
CA LEU A 87 -4.54 1.90 4.08
C LEU A 87 -5.79 1.19 4.63
N SER A 88 -6.71 1.92 5.26
CA SER A 88 -7.96 1.34 5.74
C SER A 88 -8.86 0.88 4.59
N ALA A 89 -8.95 1.65 3.50
CA ALA A 89 -9.70 1.26 2.30
C ALA A 89 -9.13 -0.02 1.68
N VAL A 90 -7.80 -0.10 1.51
CA VAL A 90 -7.12 -1.31 1.02
C VAL A 90 -7.41 -2.50 1.93
N MET A 91 -7.26 -2.34 3.25
CA MET A 91 -7.58 -3.39 4.23
C MET A 91 -9.02 -3.87 4.07
N ALA A 92 -9.98 -2.95 4.00
CA ALA A 92 -11.40 -3.27 3.96
C ALA A 92 -11.78 -4.00 2.67
N VAL A 93 -11.21 -3.60 1.53
CA VAL A 93 -11.39 -4.29 0.25
C VAL A 93 -10.82 -5.70 0.30
N ILE A 94 -9.59 -5.87 0.80
CA ILE A 94 -8.96 -7.18 0.95
C ILE A 94 -9.79 -8.08 1.88
N LEU A 95 -10.22 -7.56 3.04
CA LEU A 95 -11.04 -8.29 4.01
C LEU A 95 -12.37 -8.74 3.40
N THR A 96 -13.06 -7.83 2.70
CA THR A 96 -14.32 -8.11 2.03
C THR A 96 -14.16 -9.30 1.09
N PHE A 97 -13.14 -9.30 0.23
CA PHE A 97 -12.96 -10.42 -0.70
C PHE A 97 -12.41 -11.68 -0.06
N ARG A 98 -11.65 -11.60 1.03
CA ARG A 98 -11.23 -12.78 1.81
C ARG A 98 -12.43 -13.52 2.40
N CYS A 99 -13.44 -12.78 2.87
CA CYS A 99 -14.63 -13.37 3.50
C CYS A 99 -15.75 -13.69 2.50
N TYR A 100 -15.72 -13.09 1.30
CA TYR A 100 -16.83 -13.20 0.36
C TYR A 100 -16.47 -13.99 -0.91
N ARG A 101 -15.62 -13.40 -1.76
CA ARG A 101 -15.35 -13.94 -3.11
C ARG A 101 -14.27 -15.01 -3.14
N LYS A 102 -13.31 -14.98 -2.22
CA LYS A 102 -12.19 -15.94 -2.21
C LYS A 102 -12.65 -17.36 -1.87
N PRO A 103 -13.52 -17.59 -0.86
CA PRO A 103 -14.08 -18.91 -0.61
C PRO A 103 -14.93 -19.39 -1.78
N GLU A 104 -15.72 -18.49 -2.39
CA GLU A 104 -16.53 -18.80 -3.56
C GLU A 104 -15.69 -19.25 -4.77
N ALA A 105 -14.62 -18.52 -5.09
CA ALA A 105 -13.75 -18.83 -6.23
C ALA A 105 -12.87 -20.08 -6.04
N SER A 106 -12.66 -20.51 -4.79
CA SER A 106 -11.85 -21.70 -4.45
C SER A 106 -12.70 -22.95 -4.16
N SER A 107 -14.01 -22.89 -4.43
CA SER A 107 -15.01 -23.90 -4.06
C SER A 107 -15.14 -24.20 -2.56
N LEU A 108 -14.25 -23.69 -1.70
CA LEU A 108 -14.33 -23.79 -0.24
C LEU A 108 -15.62 -23.19 0.32
N GLY A 109 -16.22 -22.22 -0.38
CA GLY A 109 -17.51 -21.63 -0.04
C GLY A 109 -18.68 -22.63 -0.09
N GLU A 110 -18.51 -23.81 -0.70
CA GLU A 110 -19.51 -24.88 -0.67
C GLU A 110 -19.60 -25.54 0.71
N LEU A 111 -18.52 -25.57 1.49
CA LEU A 111 -18.50 -26.16 2.84
C LEU A 111 -19.42 -25.40 3.81
N PRO A 112 -19.32 -24.06 3.96
CA PRO A 112 -20.31 -23.30 4.74
C PRO A 112 -21.73 -23.49 4.20
N ARG A 113 -21.92 -23.55 2.87
CA ARG A 113 -23.25 -23.71 2.28
C ARG A 113 -23.88 -25.08 2.58
N ALA A 114 -23.07 -26.13 2.66
CA ALA A 114 -23.53 -27.46 3.07
C ALA A 114 -24.11 -27.48 4.50
N THR A 115 -23.71 -26.54 5.36
CA THR A 115 -24.28 -26.37 6.71
C THR A 115 -25.63 -25.61 6.73
N GLY A 116 -26.16 -25.25 5.56
CA GLY A 116 -27.42 -24.51 5.41
C GLY A 116 -27.28 -22.99 5.45
N LEU A 117 -26.07 -22.44 5.26
CA LEU A 117 -25.84 -21.01 5.02
C LEU A 117 -26.24 -20.64 3.59
N SER A 118 -27.09 -19.63 3.43
CA SER A 118 -27.41 -19.07 2.12
C SER A 118 -26.31 -18.11 1.63
N ARG A 119 -26.33 -17.77 0.34
CA ARG A 119 -25.43 -16.75 -0.24
C ARG A 119 -25.61 -15.39 0.44
N LEU A 120 -26.86 -15.06 0.76
CA LEU A 120 -27.22 -13.84 1.45
C LEU A 120 -26.73 -13.84 2.90
N ASP A 121 -26.69 -15.00 3.58
CA ASP A 121 -26.08 -15.09 4.92
C ASP A 121 -24.57 -14.82 4.89
N ILE A 122 -23.87 -15.29 3.86
CA ILE A 122 -22.42 -15.06 3.66
C ILE A 122 -22.15 -13.58 3.34
N ALA A 123 -22.93 -12.99 2.43
CA ALA A 123 -22.83 -11.58 2.08
C ALA A 123 -23.12 -10.67 3.29
N LEU A 124 -24.22 -10.93 4.01
CA LEU A 124 -24.55 -10.22 5.24
C LEU A 124 -23.51 -10.42 6.33
N GLY A 125 -23.01 -11.64 6.53
CA GLY A 125 -21.98 -11.93 7.52
C GLY A 125 -20.67 -11.20 7.21
N THR A 126 -20.30 -11.10 5.93
CA THR A 126 -19.16 -10.29 5.49
C THR A 126 -19.40 -8.81 5.76
N LEU A 127 -20.58 -8.28 5.40
CA LEU A 127 -20.94 -6.88 5.66
C LEU A 127 -20.85 -6.56 7.15
N LEU A 128 -21.43 -7.41 8.00
CA LEU A 128 -21.38 -7.25 9.46
C LEU A 128 -19.95 -7.25 9.99
N LEU A 129 -19.09 -8.15 9.52
CA LEU A 129 -17.70 -8.20 9.94
C LEU A 129 -16.96 -6.94 9.52
N VAL A 130 -17.08 -6.53 8.26
CA VAL A 130 -16.38 -5.34 7.76
C VAL A 130 -16.90 -4.06 8.43
N SER A 131 -18.21 -3.93 8.62
CA SER A 131 -18.79 -2.82 9.40
C SER A 131 -18.26 -2.77 10.84
N ALA A 132 -18.18 -3.92 11.52
CA ALA A 132 -17.63 -3.99 12.87
C ALA A 132 -16.13 -3.63 12.90
N VAL A 133 -15.34 -4.11 11.94
CA VAL A 133 -13.91 -3.79 11.82
C VAL A 133 -13.68 -2.31 11.53
N SER A 134 -14.42 -1.73 10.57
CA SER A 134 -14.35 -0.29 10.29
C SER A 134 -14.74 0.53 11.50
N LEU A 135 -15.76 0.10 12.26
CA LEU A 135 -16.21 0.81 13.45
C LEU A 135 -15.17 0.75 14.57
N ILE A 136 -14.60 -0.43 14.83
CA ILE A 136 -13.50 -0.61 15.79
C ILE A 136 -12.32 0.26 15.39
N LEU A 137 -11.96 0.29 14.11
CA LEU A 137 -10.89 1.15 13.61
C LEU A 137 -11.16 2.62 13.91
N GLY A 138 -12.34 3.14 13.52
CA GLY A 138 -12.74 4.53 13.77
C GLY A 138 -12.80 4.89 15.25
N LEU A 139 -13.41 4.05 16.08
CA LEU A 139 -13.49 4.25 17.53
C LEU A 139 -12.11 4.23 18.19
N GLY A 140 -11.23 3.33 17.78
CA GLY A 140 -9.87 3.28 18.31
C GLY A 140 -9.06 4.52 17.93
N ILE A 141 -9.19 5.03 16.70
CA ILE A 141 -8.56 6.29 16.28
C ILE A 141 -9.12 7.46 17.11
N THR A 142 -10.44 7.54 17.31
CA THR A 142 -11.04 8.55 18.20
C THR A 142 -10.47 8.44 19.62
N GLY A 143 -10.38 7.22 20.18
CA GLY A 143 -9.83 6.98 21.51
C GLY A 143 -8.38 7.44 21.63
N VAL A 144 -7.54 7.12 20.64
CA VAL A 144 -6.14 7.56 20.58
C VAL A 144 -6.04 9.08 20.49
N LEU A 145 -6.81 9.73 19.61
CA LEU A 145 -6.80 11.19 19.46
C LEU A 145 -7.29 11.91 20.73
N VAL A 146 -8.33 11.39 21.39
CA VAL A 146 -8.81 11.92 22.67
C VAL A 146 -7.76 11.75 23.77
N ALA A 147 -7.06 10.61 23.81
CA ALA A 147 -5.98 10.37 24.76
C ALA A 147 -4.80 11.33 24.50
N LEU A 148 -4.38 11.51 23.24
CA LEU A 148 -3.32 12.45 22.86
C LEU A 148 -3.71 13.89 23.18
N ASN A 149 -4.99 14.25 23.08
CA ASN A 149 -5.44 15.57 23.45
C ASN A 149 -5.18 15.92 24.92
N ALA A 150 -5.22 14.93 25.81
CA ALA A 150 -4.90 15.16 27.22
C ALA A 150 -3.43 15.58 27.45
N PHE A 151 -2.53 15.31 26.50
CA PHE A 151 -1.12 15.68 26.56
C PHE A 151 -0.81 16.97 25.81
N TYR A 152 -1.39 17.16 24.62
CA TYR A 152 -1.04 18.27 23.72
C TYR A 152 -2.04 19.44 23.71
N GLY A 153 -3.29 19.24 24.14
CA GLY A 153 -4.26 20.33 24.33
C GLY A 153 -4.81 21.03 23.07
N GLU A 154 -4.28 20.75 21.88
CA GLU A 154 -4.66 21.42 20.62
C GLU A 154 -5.75 20.69 19.80
N MET A 155 -6.44 19.71 20.38
CA MET A 155 -7.43 18.91 19.68
C MET A 155 -8.79 18.98 20.37
N SER A 156 -9.88 19.08 19.61
CA SER A 156 -11.22 19.01 20.21
C SER A 156 -11.71 17.55 20.26
N THR A 157 -12.40 17.15 21.33
CA THR A 157 -13.03 15.82 21.41
C THR A 157 -14.06 15.64 20.28
N LYS A 158 -14.77 16.72 19.93
CA LYS A 158 -15.72 16.75 18.80
C LYS A 158 -15.01 16.44 17.48
N GLY A 159 -13.84 17.05 17.23
CA GLY A 159 -13.03 16.79 16.05
C GLY A 159 -12.45 15.37 16.02
N ALA A 160 -12.02 14.83 17.15
CA ALA A 160 -11.56 13.43 17.26
C ALA A 160 -12.68 12.43 16.94
N VAL A 161 -13.93 12.71 17.35
CA VAL A 161 -15.10 11.91 16.98
C VAL A 161 -15.42 12.06 15.49
N ALA A 162 -15.42 13.28 14.95
CA ALA A 162 -15.63 13.52 13.53
C ALA A 162 -14.59 12.78 12.66
N TYR A 163 -13.33 12.78 13.10
CA TYR A 163 -12.22 12.07 12.45
C TYR A 163 -12.48 10.56 12.41
N GLY A 164 -12.72 9.94 13.56
CA GLY A 164 -12.92 8.49 13.63
C GLY A 164 -14.17 8.03 12.88
N LEU A 165 -15.25 8.81 12.91
CA LEU A 165 -16.45 8.53 12.11
C LEU A 165 -16.21 8.69 10.61
N ALA A 166 -15.42 9.69 10.20
CA ALA A 166 -15.03 9.88 8.80
C ALA A 166 -14.19 8.70 8.30
N ILE A 167 -13.19 8.24 9.07
CA ILE A 167 -12.44 7.02 8.72
C ILE A 167 -13.38 5.82 8.66
N PHE A 168 -14.22 5.60 9.68
CA PHE A 168 -15.19 4.50 9.68
C PHE A 168 -16.03 4.44 8.40
N ILE A 169 -16.64 5.57 8.01
CA ILE A 169 -17.55 5.57 6.87
C ILE A 169 -16.81 5.48 5.54
N SER A 170 -15.63 6.10 5.41
CA SER A 170 -14.77 5.96 4.24
C SER A 170 -14.30 4.51 4.06
N THR A 171 -13.84 3.86 5.14
CA THR A 171 -13.41 2.46 5.12
C THR A 171 -14.56 1.52 4.75
N LEU A 172 -15.73 1.67 5.38
CA LEU A 172 -16.92 0.86 5.08
C LEU A 172 -17.43 1.13 3.65
N GLY A 173 -17.48 2.38 3.23
CA GLY A 173 -17.88 2.79 1.88
C GLY A 173 -17.01 2.15 0.80
N SER A 174 -15.68 2.13 0.98
CA SER A 174 -14.75 1.46 0.06
C SER A 174 -14.99 -0.05 -0.02
N ALA A 175 -15.26 -0.71 1.10
CA ALA A 175 -15.59 -2.14 1.12
C ALA A 175 -16.90 -2.45 0.40
N VAL A 176 -17.96 -1.70 0.66
CA VAL A 176 -19.27 -1.86 0.02
C VAL A 176 -19.17 -1.58 -1.47
N LEU A 177 -18.43 -0.54 -1.87
CA LEU A 177 -18.15 -0.24 -3.27
C LEU A 177 -17.43 -1.39 -3.97
N ALA A 178 -16.41 -1.98 -3.34
CA ALA A 178 -15.71 -3.14 -3.87
C ALA A 178 -16.62 -4.38 -3.95
N ALA A 179 -17.46 -4.61 -2.94
CA ALA A 179 -18.44 -5.70 -2.93
C ALA A 179 -19.44 -5.57 -4.10
N ALA A 180 -19.98 -4.36 -4.31
CA ALA A 180 -20.85 -4.05 -5.43
C ALA A 180 -20.14 -4.22 -6.79
N ALA A 181 -18.91 -3.72 -6.92
CA ALA A 181 -18.11 -3.86 -8.13
C ALA A 181 -17.80 -5.33 -8.48
N SER A 182 -17.70 -6.18 -7.47
CA SER A 182 -17.49 -7.62 -7.67
C SER A 182 -18.65 -8.30 -8.40
N LEU A 183 -19.84 -7.72 -8.40
CA LEU A 183 -20.98 -8.24 -9.17
C LEU A 183 -20.73 -8.23 -10.68
N PHE A 184 -19.84 -7.35 -11.15
CA PHE A 184 -19.55 -7.16 -12.57
C PHE A 184 -18.35 -7.98 -13.06
N THR A 185 -17.67 -8.70 -12.18
CA THR A 185 -16.43 -9.42 -12.50
C THR A 185 -16.55 -10.89 -12.11
N ARG A 186 -15.98 -11.80 -12.92
CA ARG A 186 -15.96 -13.25 -12.63
C ARG A 186 -14.72 -13.68 -11.86
N ASN A 187 -13.57 -13.08 -12.19
CA ASN A 187 -12.28 -13.36 -11.57
C ASN A 187 -11.61 -12.03 -11.18
N GLU A 188 -10.54 -12.09 -10.39
CA GLU A 188 -9.70 -10.94 -10.06
C GLU A 188 -10.40 -9.84 -9.25
N HIS A 189 -11.44 -10.19 -8.48
CA HIS A 189 -12.25 -9.23 -7.72
C HIS A 189 -11.43 -8.29 -6.83
N THR A 190 -10.41 -8.83 -6.16
CA THR A 190 -9.48 -8.03 -5.33
C THR A 190 -8.78 -6.95 -6.14
N ARG A 191 -8.33 -7.25 -7.36
CA ARG A 191 -7.67 -6.25 -8.21
C ARG A 191 -8.63 -5.15 -8.63
N VAL A 192 -9.88 -5.51 -8.94
CA VAL A 192 -10.92 -4.54 -9.32
C VAL A 192 -11.26 -3.63 -8.14
N GLY A 193 -11.44 -4.18 -6.94
CA GLY A 193 -11.68 -3.37 -5.76
C GLY A 193 -10.52 -2.42 -5.43
N LEU A 194 -9.27 -2.91 -5.53
CA LEU A 194 -8.10 -2.06 -5.31
C LEU A 194 -7.94 -0.99 -6.41
N LEU A 195 -8.28 -1.31 -7.66
CA LEU A 195 -8.34 -0.33 -8.74
C LEU A 195 -9.34 0.77 -8.43
N LEU A 196 -10.52 0.44 -7.89
CA LEU A 196 -11.51 1.43 -7.48
C LEU A 196 -11.04 2.30 -6.31
N VAL A 197 -10.26 1.75 -5.37
CA VAL A 197 -9.59 2.55 -4.33
C VAL A 197 -8.62 3.54 -4.99
N GLY A 198 -7.78 3.08 -5.91
CA GLY A 198 -6.85 3.95 -6.66
C GLY A 198 -7.56 5.05 -7.46
N LEU A 199 -8.59 4.70 -8.23
CA LEU A 199 -9.40 5.67 -8.98
C LEU A 199 -10.14 6.64 -8.04
N GLY A 200 -10.66 6.14 -6.92
CA GLY A 200 -11.29 6.98 -5.91
C GLY A 200 -10.31 7.97 -5.27
N TYR A 201 -9.06 7.57 -5.08
CA TYR A 201 -7.99 8.45 -4.59
C TYR A 201 -7.60 9.50 -5.63
N MET A 202 -7.46 9.11 -6.90
CA MET A 202 -7.20 10.05 -8.01
C MET A 202 -8.34 11.05 -8.19
N SER A 203 -9.59 10.60 -8.07
CA SER A 203 -10.77 11.46 -8.11
C SER A 203 -10.75 12.49 -6.98
N ARG A 204 -10.41 12.08 -5.75
CA ARG A 204 -10.22 12.99 -4.62
C ARG A 204 -9.11 14.01 -4.90
N ALA A 205 -7.94 13.53 -5.33
CA ALA A 205 -6.80 14.39 -5.63
C ALA A 205 -7.14 15.45 -6.69
N LEU A 206 -7.86 15.05 -7.75
CA LEU A 206 -8.35 15.97 -8.77
C LEU A 206 -9.35 16.99 -8.22
N ALA A 207 -10.28 16.55 -7.35
CA ALA A 207 -11.23 17.43 -6.67
C ALA A 207 -10.51 18.52 -5.87
N ASP A 208 -9.49 18.13 -5.11
CA ASP A 208 -8.79 19.02 -4.20
C ASP A 208 -7.90 20.02 -4.95
N VAL A 209 -7.22 19.56 -6.02
CA VAL A 209 -6.35 20.40 -6.86
C VAL A 209 -7.17 21.38 -7.72
N GLN A 210 -8.23 20.92 -8.39
CA GLN A 210 -9.04 21.74 -9.29
C GLN A 210 -10.12 22.56 -8.57
N GLY A 211 -10.35 22.29 -7.28
CA GLY A 211 -11.42 22.94 -6.51
C GLY A 211 -12.83 22.47 -6.90
N ILE A 212 -12.96 21.33 -7.57
CA ILE A 212 -14.26 20.77 -7.99
C ILE A 212 -14.75 19.79 -6.93
N ASP A 213 -15.37 20.32 -5.87
CA ASP A 213 -15.78 19.56 -4.69
C ASP A 213 -16.79 18.42 -5.00
N PHE A 214 -17.48 18.46 -6.15
CA PHE A 214 -18.36 17.37 -6.61
C PHE A 214 -17.64 16.01 -6.66
N PHE A 215 -16.38 15.98 -7.09
CA PHE A 215 -15.61 14.74 -7.17
C PHE A 215 -15.30 14.14 -5.78
N ASN A 216 -15.34 14.92 -4.71
CA ASN A 216 -15.19 14.40 -3.35
C ASN A 216 -16.46 13.68 -2.85
N TRP A 217 -17.63 13.95 -3.43
CA TRP A 217 -18.89 13.28 -3.06
C TRP A 217 -19.01 11.87 -3.63
N ILE A 218 -18.40 11.60 -4.79
CA ILE A 218 -18.55 10.33 -5.51
C ILE A 218 -17.61 9.21 -5.01
N THR A 219 -16.60 9.56 -4.20
CA THR A 219 -15.60 8.61 -3.69
C THR A 219 -15.66 8.53 -2.17
N PRO A 220 -15.68 7.31 -1.57
CA PRO A 220 -15.59 7.16 -0.13
C PRO A 220 -14.37 7.85 0.49
N LEU A 221 -13.26 7.95 -0.25
CA LEU A 221 -12.03 8.61 0.20
C LEU A 221 -12.16 10.13 0.25
N GLY A 222 -13.04 10.73 -0.54
CA GLY A 222 -13.26 12.18 -0.57
C GLY A 222 -14.16 12.69 0.55
N TRP A 223 -14.98 11.82 1.16
CA TRP A 223 -15.89 12.20 2.24
C TRP A 223 -15.17 12.76 3.46
N PHE A 224 -13.96 12.29 3.78
CA PHE A 224 -13.16 12.82 4.88
C PHE A 224 -12.88 14.32 4.71
N GLY A 225 -12.45 14.73 3.51
CA GLY A 225 -12.19 16.14 3.18
C GLY A 225 -13.45 17.02 3.21
N LEU A 226 -14.64 16.42 3.02
CA LEU A 226 -15.93 17.11 3.15
C LEU A 226 -16.37 17.24 4.62
N VAL A 227 -16.05 16.27 5.48
CA VAL A 227 -16.36 16.33 6.92
C VAL A 227 -15.51 17.41 7.61
N ARG A 228 -14.26 17.61 7.17
CA ARG A 228 -13.28 18.56 7.75
C ARG A 228 -13.13 18.42 9.27
N PRO A 229 -12.68 17.25 9.78
CA PRO A 229 -12.41 17.07 11.20
C PRO A 229 -11.41 18.09 11.73
N PHE A 230 -11.64 18.59 12.95
CA PHE A 230 -10.82 19.63 13.61
C PHE A 230 -10.88 21.03 12.97
N THR A 231 -11.72 21.22 11.94
CA THR A 231 -11.99 22.54 11.35
C THR A 231 -13.47 22.89 11.49
N ASP A 232 -14.33 22.24 10.70
CA ASP A 232 -15.78 22.52 10.68
C ASP A 232 -16.61 21.42 11.35
N ASP A 233 -16.05 20.20 11.47
CA ASP A 233 -16.72 19.00 12.00
C ASP A 233 -18.14 18.80 11.42
N ARG A 234 -18.24 18.71 10.08
CA ARG A 234 -19.52 18.67 9.36
C ARG A 234 -20.21 17.30 9.46
N PHE A 235 -20.80 17.01 10.62
CA PHE A 235 -21.49 15.74 10.89
C PHE A 235 -22.63 15.41 9.91
N TRP A 236 -23.27 16.40 9.30
CA TRP A 236 -24.31 16.17 8.30
C TRP A 236 -23.77 15.43 7.06
N VAL A 237 -22.50 15.62 6.69
CA VAL A 237 -21.83 14.90 5.60
C VAL A 237 -21.74 13.40 5.92
N LEU A 238 -21.46 13.05 7.19
CA LEU A 238 -21.44 11.67 7.64
C LEU A 238 -22.81 11.01 7.47
N GLY A 239 -23.90 11.74 7.72
CA GLY A 239 -25.26 11.28 7.48
C GLY A 239 -25.51 10.92 6.01
N ILE A 240 -25.07 11.77 5.08
CA ILE A 240 -25.19 11.52 3.63
C ILE A 240 -24.31 10.33 3.20
N ALA A 241 -23.05 10.30 3.64
CA ALA A 241 -22.13 9.20 3.37
C ALA A 241 -22.65 7.86 3.90
N PHE A 242 -23.27 7.86 5.09
CA PHE A 242 -23.92 6.68 5.67
C PHE A 242 -25.15 6.24 4.88
N ALA A 243 -25.99 7.17 4.46
CA ALA A 243 -27.14 6.88 3.60
C ALA A 243 -26.71 6.29 2.25
N ALA A 244 -25.70 6.88 1.60
CA ALA A 244 -25.15 6.39 0.34
C ALA A 244 -24.54 4.99 0.48
N THR A 245 -23.77 4.76 1.54
CA THR A 245 -23.17 3.44 1.83
C THR A 245 -24.24 2.39 2.10
N THR A 246 -25.28 2.74 2.87
CA THR A 246 -26.39 1.83 3.17
C THR A 246 -27.22 1.51 1.93
N ALA A 247 -27.51 2.51 1.09
CA ALA A 247 -28.20 2.32 -0.18
C ALA A 247 -27.42 1.40 -1.13
N LEU A 248 -26.10 1.60 -1.24
CA LEU A 248 -25.24 0.76 -2.07
C LEU A 248 -25.14 -0.67 -1.51
N ALA A 249 -25.05 -0.84 -0.19
CA ALA A 249 -25.06 -2.15 0.45
C ALA A 249 -26.38 -2.88 0.22
N ALA A 250 -27.52 -2.18 0.34
CA ALA A 250 -28.84 -2.73 0.07
C ALA A 250 -28.98 -3.16 -1.40
N LEU A 251 -28.51 -2.34 -2.35
CA LEU A 251 -28.49 -2.67 -3.77
C LEU A 251 -27.63 -3.91 -4.05
N TRP A 252 -26.44 -3.97 -3.47
CA TRP A 252 -25.55 -5.12 -3.58
C TRP A 252 -26.20 -6.40 -3.05
N LEU A 253 -26.77 -6.36 -1.85
CA LEU A 253 -27.46 -7.49 -1.23
C LEU A 253 -28.72 -7.91 -1.97
N TYR A 254 -29.46 -6.96 -2.55
CA TYR A 254 -30.62 -7.24 -3.39
C TYR A 254 -30.20 -7.98 -4.66
N ALA A 255 -29.18 -7.47 -5.34
CA ALA A 255 -28.62 -8.06 -6.54
C ALA A 255 -28.05 -9.47 -6.28
N GLU A 256 -27.50 -9.69 -5.09
CA GLU A 256 -26.98 -10.99 -4.67
C GLU A 256 -28.04 -12.09 -4.57
N ARG A 257 -29.32 -11.74 -4.36
CA ARG A 257 -30.41 -12.73 -4.31
C ARG A 257 -30.60 -13.46 -5.63
N GLY A 258 -30.37 -12.78 -6.75
CA GLY A 258 -30.54 -13.33 -8.11
C GLY A 258 -29.27 -13.89 -8.74
N ARG A 259 -28.10 -13.72 -8.10
CA ARG A 259 -26.80 -14.07 -8.69
C ARG A 259 -26.50 -15.56 -8.52
N GLU A 260 -26.09 -16.23 -9.59
CA GLU A 260 -25.59 -17.61 -9.57
C GLU A 260 -24.22 -17.74 -8.87
N TYR A 261 -23.99 -18.88 -8.21
CA TYR A 261 -22.73 -19.15 -7.50
C TYR A 261 -21.55 -19.25 -8.49
N GLY A 262 -20.43 -18.63 -8.15
CA GLY A 262 -19.24 -18.58 -9.00
C GLY A 262 -19.37 -17.70 -10.25
N MET A 263 -20.50 -16.99 -10.43
CA MET A 263 -20.78 -16.15 -11.58
C MET A 263 -21.00 -14.68 -11.18
N GLY A 264 -20.63 -13.76 -12.08
CA GLY A 264 -21.06 -12.36 -11.99
C GLY A 264 -22.52 -12.19 -12.44
N ILE A 265 -23.15 -11.05 -12.13
CA ILE A 265 -24.52 -10.73 -12.57
C ILE A 265 -24.57 -10.40 -14.05
N LEU A 266 -23.55 -9.67 -14.56
CA LEU A 266 -23.46 -9.47 -15.99
C LEU A 266 -23.12 -10.80 -16.66
N PRO A 267 -23.90 -11.24 -17.67
CA PRO A 267 -23.49 -12.35 -18.50
C PRO A 267 -22.18 -11.94 -19.15
N VAL A 268 -21.07 -12.47 -18.65
CA VAL A 268 -19.84 -12.49 -19.41
C VAL A 268 -20.22 -13.31 -20.62
N THR A 269 -20.51 -12.64 -21.75
CA THR A 269 -20.62 -13.29 -23.06
C THR A 269 -19.50 -14.29 -23.06
N GLN A 270 -19.84 -15.58 -23.11
CA GLN A 270 -18.84 -16.64 -23.09
C GLN A 270 -17.96 -16.35 -24.29
N ARG A 271 -16.87 -15.59 -24.08
CA ARG A 271 -15.88 -15.34 -25.11
C ARG A 271 -15.49 -16.74 -25.49
N LYS A 272 -15.73 -17.10 -26.76
CA LYS A 272 -15.28 -18.38 -27.35
C LYS A 272 -13.96 -18.70 -26.70
N ALA A 273 -13.87 -19.84 -26.02
CA ALA A 273 -12.68 -20.22 -25.25
C ALA A 273 -11.47 -19.82 -26.10
N PRO A 274 -10.61 -18.90 -25.61
CA PRO A 274 -9.58 -18.32 -26.46
C PRO A 274 -8.83 -19.47 -27.09
N LYS A 275 -8.63 -19.42 -28.42
CA LYS A 275 -7.95 -20.51 -29.15
C LYS A 275 -6.72 -20.93 -28.33
N PRO A 276 -6.55 -22.23 -28.02
CA PRO A 276 -5.47 -22.68 -27.18
C PRO A 276 -4.17 -22.07 -27.69
N ARG A 277 -3.55 -21.23 -26.87
CA ARG A 277 -2.26 -20.64 -27.23
C ARG A 277 -1.24 -21.76 -27.11
N ALA A 278 -0.49 -22.04 -28.17
CA ALA A 278 0.68 -22.91 -28.07
C ALA A 278 1.70 -22.26 -27.13
N ILE A 279 1.75 -22.76 -25.90
CA ILE A 279 2.75 -22.37 -24.90
C ILE A 279 3.93 -23.31 -25.08
N GLY A 280 4.83 -22.94 -26.00
CA GLY A 280 5.98 -23.77 -26.39
C GLY A 280 7.11 -23.84 -25.36
N SER A 281 7.01 -23.16 -24.21
CA SER A 281 8.00 -23.29 -23.14
C SER A 281 7.42 -22.97 -21.74
N PRO A 282 7.95 -23.60 -20.67
CA PRO A 282 7.59 -23.27 -19.29
C PRO A 282 7.84 -21.81 -18.91
N TRP A 283 8.87 -21.19 -19.49
CA TRP A 283 9.13 -19.75 -19.33
C TRP A 283 8.03 -18.87 -19.94
N LYS A 284 7.53 -19.24 -21.13
CA LYS A 284 6.41 -18.52 -21.75
C LYS A 284 5.15 -18.63 -20.90
N LEU A 285 4.90 -19.78 -20.27
CA LEU A 285 3.81 -19.94 -19.30
C LEU A 285 4.00 -18.99 -18.12
N ARG A 286 5.16 -19.03 -17.48
CA ARG A 286 5.48 -18.20 -16.32
C ARG A 286 5.30 -16.72 -16.61
N ARG A 287 5.86 -16.25 -17.72
CA ARG A 287 5.72 -14.85 -18.16
C ARG A 287 4.26 -14.47 -18.40
N LEU A 288 3.44 -15.36 -18.96
CA LEU A 288 2.01 -15.09 -19.15
C LEU A 288 1.26 -14.96 -17.83
N LEU A 289 1.58 -15.81 -16.84
CA LEU A 289 0.97 -15.79 -15.50
C LEU A 289 1.40 -14.57 -14.67
N ASP A 290 2.64 -14.12 -14.83
CA ASP A 290 3.19 -13.00 -14.06
C ASP A 290 3.04 -11.65 -14.76
N ARG A 291 2.73 -11.62 -16.07
CA ARG A 291 2.60 -10.38 -16.86
C ARG A 291 1.72 -9.33 -16.20
N GLY A 292 0.56 -9.72 -15.68
CA GLY A 292 -0.36 -8.79 -15.05
C GLY A 292 0.23 -8.15 -13.80
N PHE A 293 0.90 -8.95 -12.98
CA PHE A 293 1.59 -8.48 -11.77
C PHE A 293 2.75 -7.53 -12.15
N HIS A 294 3.61 -7.95 -13.08
CA HIS A 294 4.77 -7.16 -13.50
C HIS A 294 4.33 -5.83 -14.10
N LEU A 295 3.38 -5.85 -15.04
CA LEU A 295 2.93 -4.63 -15.71
C LEU A 295 2.30 -3.64 -14.73
N THR A 296 1.51 -4.13 -13.77
CA THR A 296 0.87 -3.28 -12.76
C THR A 296 1.93 -2.55 -11.93
N TRP A 297 2.93 -3.27 -11.41
CA TRP A 297 3.97 -2.67 -10.57
C TRP A 297 4.98 -1.84 -11.35
N VAL A 298 5.31 -2.19 -12.60
CA VAL A 298 6.15 -1.36 -13.48
C VAL A 298 5.47 -0.02 -13.75
N ILE A 299 4.17 -0.02 -14.09
CA ILE A 299 3.41 1.22 -14.29
C ILE A 299 3.31 2.02 -12.98
N THR A 300 3.08 1.34 -11.85
CA THR A 300 2.97 1.98 -10.53
C THR A 300 4.30 2.63 -10.13
N ALA A 301 5.42 1.92 -10.28
CA ALA A 301 6.76 2.41 -9.96
C ALA A 301 7.13 3.61 -10.85
N PHE A 302 6.85 3.53 -12.15
CA PHE A 302 7.02 4.64 -13.08
C PHE A 302 6.22 5.86 -12.65
N ALA A 303 4.91 5.68 -12.40
CA ALA A 303 4.01 6.78 -12.08
C ALA A 303 4.36 7.47 -10.75
N ILE A 304 4.68 6.70 -9.70
CA ILE A 304 5.06 7.26 -8.40
C ILE A 304 6.41 7.98 -8.52
N SER A 305 7.39 7.36 -9.17
CA SER A 305 8.71 7.97 -9.35
C SER A 305 8.63 9.28 -10.16
N LEU A 306 7.86 9.27 -11.25
CA LEU A 306 7.56 10.46 -12.06
C LEU A 306 6.94 11.57 -11.23
N PHE A 307 5.88 11.23 -10.47
CA PHE A 307 5.17 12.20 -9.65
C PHE A 307 6.07 12.79 -8.57
N MET A 308 6.76 11.96 -7.79
CA MET A 308 7.61 12.45 -6.69
C MET A 308 8.78 13.27 -7.21
N SER A 309 9.47 12.82 -8.25
CA SER A 309 10.55 13.60 -8.85
C SER A 309 10.07 14.88 -9.53
N SER A 310 8.82 14.99 -10.00
CA SER A 310 8.30 16.26 -10.53
C SER A 310 8.07 17.33 -9.45
N LEU A 311 8.03 16.92 -8.17
CA LEU A 311 7.79 17.81 -7.03
C LEU A 311 9.08 18.25 -6.33
N SER A 312 10.25 17.74 -6.73
CA SER A 312 11.49 17.95 -5.97
C SER A 312 11.93 19.41 -5.91
N SER A 313 11.78 20.18 -7.00
CA SER A 313 12.12 21.62 -7.01
C SER A 313 11.19 22.47 -6.15
N SER A 314 9.94 22.04 -5.92
CA SER A 314 9.02 22.77 -5.04
C SER A 314 9.47 22.75 -3.57
N MET A 315 10.34 21.80 -3.17
CA MET A 315 10.88 21.74 -1.82
C MET A 315 11.86 22.88 -1.53
N ASP A 316 12.63 23.30 -2.53
CA ASP A 316 13.57 24.41 -2.41
C ASP A 316 12.84 25.75 -2.20
N ASP A 317 11.65 25.89 -2.78
CA ASP A 317 10.81 27.06 -2.58
C ASP A 317 10.15 27.08 -1.19
N LEU A 318 9.75 25.91 -0.65
CA LEU A 318 9.22 25.80 0.72
C LEU A 318 10.21 26.31 1.78
N LEU A 319 11.52 26.07 1.59
CA LEU A 319 12.53 26.50 2.55
C LEU A 319 12.91 27.97 2.46
N LYS A 320 12.67 28.62 1.31
CA LYS A 320 12.83 30.08 1.21
C LYS A 320 11.75 30.81 2.01
N GLU A 321 10.60 30.16 2.21
CA GLU A 321 9.49 30.72 2.97
C GLU A 321 9.62 30.47 4.48
N ASP A 322 10.32 29.41 4.93
CA ASP A 322 10.52 29.11 6.35
C ASP A 322 11.93 28.60 6.71
N GLU A 323 12.68 29.39 7.47
CA GLU A 323 14.02 29.06 7.97
C GLU A 323 14.00 27.86 8.94
N THR A 324 12.92 27.65 9.69
CA THR A 324 12.81 26.58 10.70
C THR A 324 12.74 25.21 10.04
N THR A 325 11.85 25.06 9.06
CA THR A 325 11.79 23.86 8.20
C THR A 325 13.15 23.60 7.56
N GLY A 326 13.86 24.66 7.13
CA GLY A 326 15.15 24.52 6.48
C GLY A 326 16.26 24.02 7.39
N GLN A 327 16.25 24.42 8.66
CA GLN A 327 17.21 23.92 9.66
C GLN A 327 16.97 22.46 10.02
N ILE A 328 15.71 22.05 10.21
CA ILE A 328 15.34 20.65 10.49
C ILE A 328 15.80 19.74 9.35
N PHE A 329 15.50 20.12 8.10
CA PHE A 329 15.94 19.35 6.94
C PHE A 329 17.46 19.27 6.81
N LYS A 330 18.18 20.38 7.05
CA LYS A 330 19.66 20.37 7.05
C LYS A 330 20.24 19.45 8.12
N GLN A 331 19.61 19.36 9.29
CA GLN A 331 20.02 18.45 10.36
C GLN A 331 19.76 16.98 9.99
N MET A 332 18.62 16.67 9.38
CA MET A 332 18.29 15.30 8.95
C MET A 332 19.19 14.78 7.82
N PHE A 333 19.57 15.65 6.89
CA PHE A 333 20.29 15.28 5.66
C PHE A 333 21.72 15.81 5.57
N GLY A 334 22.30 16.28 6.69
CA GLY A 334 23.73 16.58 6.81
C GLY A 334 24.25 17.70 5.90
N GLY A 335 23.41 18.70 5.58
CA GLY A 335 23.81 19.84 4.73
C GLY A 335 23.85 19.56 3.21
N MET A 336 23.33 18.42 2.76
CA MET A 336 23.10 18.11 1.35
C MET A 336 22.15 19.14 0.69
N ASN A 337 22.25 19.33 -0.62
CA ASN A 337 21.23 20.06 -1.38
C ASN A 337 19.87 19.38 -1.15
N LEU A 338 18.85 20.15 -0.79
CA LEU A 338 17.56 19.62 -0.36
C LEU A 338 16.85 18.84 -1.46
N GLU A 339 16.94 19.31 -2.71
CA GLU A 339 16.36 18.62 -3.84
C GLU A 339 16.96 17.20 -3.97
N ILE A 340 18.28 17.09 -3.81
CA ILE A 340 19.02 15.82 -3.84
C ILE A 340 18.64 14.93 -2.65
N ALA A 341 18.55 15.51 -1.45
CA ALA A 341 18.13 14.79 -0.25
C ALA A 341 16.71 14.22 -0.39
N PHE A 342 15.78 15.04 -0.89
CA PHE A 342 14.40 14.64 -1.14
C PHE A 342 14.31 13.51 -2.17
N LEU A 343 15.02 13.63 -3.31
CA LEU A 343 15.05 12.59 -4.34
C LEU A 343 15.62 11.26 -3.81
N THR A 344 16.66 11.34 -2.98
CA THR A 344 17.30 10.16 -2.35
C THR A 344 16.36 9.49 -1.36
N TYR A 345 15.75 10.27 -0.46
CA TYR A 345 14.79 9.77 0.50
C TYR A 345 13.57 9.13 -0.18
N MET A 346 13.05 9.76 -1.25
CA MET A 346 11.94 9.21 -2.02
C MET A 346 12.31 7.94 -2.78
N ALA A 347 13.56 7.83 -3.25
CA ALA A 347 14.05 6.61 -3.88
C ALA A 347 14.11 5.44 -2.87
N ASP A 348 14.57 5.68 -1.63
CA ASP A 348 14.56 4.67 -0.57
C ASP A 348 13.13 4.26 -0.19
N PHE A 349 12.24 5.25 -0.03
CA PHE A 349 10.84 5.00 0.27
C PHE A 349 10.16 4.15 -0.82
N LEU A 350 10.37 4.51 -2.09
CA LEU A 350 9.85 3.74 -3.23
C LEU A 350 10.51 2.36 -3.32
N GLY A 351 11.81 2.27 -3.01
CA GLY A 351 12.58 1.04 -2.92
C GLY A 351 11.97 0.05 -1.93
N ILE A 352 11.55 0.51 -0.75
CA ILE A 352 10.85 -0.30 0.25
C ILE A 352 9.54 -0.86 -0.31
N ILE A 353 8.72 -0.02 -0.96
CA ILE A 353 7.44 -0.47 -1.55
C ILE A 353 7.69 -1.52 -2.65
N MET A 354 8.70 -1.32 -3.48
CA MET A 354 9.04 -2.26 -4.55
C MET A 354 9.66 -3.56 -4.02
N ALA A 355 10.40 -3.50 -2.91
CA ALA A 355 10.87 -4.69 -2.20
C ALA A 355 9.70 -5.51 -1.63
N VAL A 356 8.65 -4.85 -1.10
CA VAL A 356 7.40 -5.54 -0.68
C VAL A 356 6.79 -6.30 -1.86
N ALA A 357 6.72 -5.66 -3.02
CA ALA A 357 6.21 -6.29 -4.23
C ALA A 357 7.10 -7.46 -4.71
N ALA A 358 8.42 -7.33 -4.61
CA ALA A 358 9.36 -8.40 -4.94
C ALA A 358 9.19 -9.61 -4.01
N VAL A 359 9.15 -9.39 -2.70
CA VAL A 359 8.91 -10.44 -1.67
C VAL A 359 7.54 -11.10 -1.89
N ALA A 360 6.48 -10.31 -2.10
CA ALA A 360 5.15 -10.84 -2.42
C ALA A 360 5.15 -11.67 -3.72
N GLY A 361 5.89 -11.23 -4.73
CA GLY A 361 6.07 -11.93 -6.00
C GLY A 361 6.73 -13.29 -5.83
N VAL A 362 7.77 -13.40 -4.99
CA VAL A 362 8.42 -14.67 -4.65
C VAL A 362 7.48 -15.58 -3.83
N MET A 363 6.77 -15.01 -2.85
CA MET A 363 5.78 -15.71 -2.02
C MET A 363 4.61 -16.30 -2.82
N LYS A 364 4.35 -15.81 -4.04
CA LYS A 364 3.33 -16.37 -4.94
C LYS A 364 3.56 -17.85 -5.23
N LEU A 365 4.82 -18.28 -5.38
CA LEU A 365 5.15 -19.70 -5.57
C LEU A 365 4.65 -20.56 -4.41
N ARG A 366 4.72 -20.06 -3.17
CA ARG A 366 4.19 -20.80 -2.01
C ARG A 366 2.67 -20.98 -2.07
N GLY A 367 1.97 -19.99 -2.61
CA GLY A 367 0.54 -20.11 -2.93
C GLY A 367 0.30 -21.17 -4.00
N GLU A 368 1.09 -21.16 -5.08
CA GLU A 368 1.01 -22.13 -6.18
C GLU A 368 1.30 -23.56 -5.71
N GLU A 369 2.23 -23.77 -4.78
CA GLU A 369 2.48 -25.06 -4.13
C GLU A 369 1.24 -25.54 -3.35
N ARG A 370 0.69 -24.66 -2.51
CA ARG A 370 -0.46 -25.01 -1.66
C ARG A 370 -1.72 -25.31 -2.48
N ASP A 371 -1.88 -24.61 -3.60
CA ASP A 371 -3.02 -24.78 -4.50
C ASP A 371 -2.76 -25.92 -5.53
N ARG A 372 -1.67 -26.69 -5.37
CA ARG A 372 -1.25 -27.84 -6.21
C ARG A 372 -0.98 -27.53 -7.68
N HIS A 373 -0.84 -26.26 -8.04
CA HIS A 373 -0.43 -25.86 -9.40
C HIS A 373 0.97 -26.36 -9.75
N VAL A 374 1.86 -26.41 -8.75
CA VAL A 374 3.22 -26.92 -8.95
C VAL A 374 3.21 -28.42 -9.27
N ASP A 375 2.29 -29.20 -8.68
CA ASP A 375 2.15 -30.62 -8.96
C ASP A 375 1.69 -30.88 -10.40
N LEU A 376 0.78 -30.05 -10.91
CA LEU A 376 0.35 -30.10 -12.31
C LEU A 376 1.51 -29.85 -13.30
N ILE A 377 2.43 -28.94 -12.96
CA ILE A 377 3.62 -28.67 -13.77
C ILE A 377 4.59 -29.85 -13.72
N ARG A 378 4.80 -30.45 -12.54
CA ARG A 378 5.70 -31.60 -12.35
C ARG A 378 5.16 -32.87 -12.99
N ALA A 379 3.84 -33.07 -13.00
CA ALA A 379 3.18 -34.21 -13.65
C ALA A 379 3.47 -34.29 -15.16
N GLN A 380 3.87 -33.19 -15.81
CA GLN A 380 4.30 -33.15 -17.20
C GLN A 380 5.74 -33.69 -17.42
N GLY A 381 6.36 -34.31 -16.41
CA GLY A 381 7.74 -34.82 -16.49
C GLY A 381 8.81 -33.74 -16.42
N THR A 382 8.48 -32.56 -15.89
CA THR A 382 9.44 -31.45 -15.73
C THR A 382 10.38 -31.69 -14.54
N SER A 383 11.58 -31.09 -14.60
CA SER A 383 12.54 -31.22 -13.49
C SER A 383 11.99 -30.63 -12.20
N ARG A 384 12.38 -31.22 -11.06
CA ARG A 384 11.91 -30.83 -9.73
C ARG A 384 12.20 -29.36 -9.39
N GLU A 385 13.27 -28.81 -9.95
CA GLU A 385 13.75 -27.44 -9.71
C GLU A 385 13.07 -26.40 -10.60
N LEU A 386 12.44 -26.82 -11.71
CA LEU A 386 11.93 -25.93 -12.74
C LEU A 386 10.96 -24.85 -12.20
N PRO A 387 9.96 -25.16 -11.34
CA PRO A 387 9.03 -24.14 -10.84
C PRO A 387 9.73 -23.00 -10.09
N MET A 388 10.65 -23.34 -9.19
CA MET A 388 11.45 -22.35 -8.44
C MET A 388 12.41 -21.61 -9.37
N LYS A 389 13.02 -22.30 -10.35
CA LYS A 389 13.88 -21.68 -11.36
C LYS A 389 13.15 -20.61 -12.17
N LEU A 390 11.93 -20.90 -12.60
CA LEU A 390 11.08 -19.97 -13.32
C LEU A 390 10.64 -18.80 -12.44
N GLN A 391 10.31 -19.06 -11.17
CA GLN A 391 9.98 -18.00 -10.21
C GLN A 391 11.18 -17.07 -9.97
N ALA A 392 12.39 -17.60 -9.78
CA ALA A 392 13.59 -16.79 -9.58
C ALA A 392 13.88 -15.92 -10.81
N ALA A 393 13.84 -16.49 -12.02
CA ALA A 393 14.01 -15.74 -13.27
C ALA A 393 12.92 -14.66 -13.45
N SER A 394 11.67 -14.97 -13.09
CA SER A 394 10.57 -13.99 -13.12
C SER A 394 10.82 -12.85 -12.13
N THR A 395 11.31 -13.16 -10.93
CA THR A 395 11.65 -12.18 -9.89
C THR A 395 12.77 -11.24 -10.34
N VAL A 396 13.82 -11.76 -10.98
CA VAL A 396 14.88 -10.91 -11.56
C VAL A 396 14.32 -10.01 -12.66
N THR A 397 13.50 -10.57 -13.56
CA THR A 397 12.83 -9.79 -14.62
C THR A 397 11.95 -8.69 -14.04
N PHE A 398 11.25 -8.97 -12.93
CA PHE A 398 10.42 -8.02 -12.21
C PHE A 398 11.25 -6.88 -11.64
N ILE A 399 12.31 -7.19 -10.87
CA ILE A 399 13.18 -6.19 -10.23
C ILE A 399 13.80 -5.27 -11.30
N VAL A 400 14.36 -5.85 -12.37
CA VAL A 400 14.93 -5.06 -13.47
C VAL A 400 13.88 -4.15 -14.11
N GLY A 401 12.69 -4.68 -14.41
CA GLY A 401 11.62 -3.89 -15.02
C GLY A 401 11.14 -2.72 -14.14
N VAL A 402 11.01 -2.97 -12.84
CA VAL A 402 10.59 -1.95 -11.86
C VAL A 402 11.67 -0.90 -11.65
N VAL A 403 12.93 -1.29 -11.50
CA VAL A 403 14.05 -0.34 -11.34
C VAL A 403 14.20 0.54 -12.59
N LEU A 404 14.11 -0.04 -13.80
CA LEU A 404 14.13 0.75 -15.03
C LEU A 404 12.95 1.73 -15.10
N ALA A 405 11.77 1.32 -14.66
CA ALA A 405 10.60 2.20 -14.57
C ALA A 405 10.79 3.31 -13.53
N MET A 406 11.39 3.02 -12.38
CA MET A 406 11.71 4.02 -11.37
C MET A 406 12.70 5.05 -11.92
N VAL A 407 13.78 4.61 -12.57
CA VAL A 407 14.77 5.50 -13.20
C VAL A 407 14.15 6.34 -14.32
N ALA A 408 13.38 5.71 -15.21
CA ALA A 408 12.72 6.44 -16.29
C ALA A 408 11.71 7.46 -15.76
N GLY A 409 10.92 7.08 -14.75
CA GLY A 409 9.97 7.97 -14.09
C GLY A 409 10.67 9.14 -13.42
N SER A 410 11.72 8.89 -12.63
CA SER A 410 12.42 9.94 -11.89
C SER A 410 13.11 10.93 -12.82
N VAL A 411 13.79 10.45 -13.86
CA VAL A 411 14.46 11.31 -14.85
C VAL A 411 13.43 12.16 -15.59
N LEU A 412 12.33 11.57 -16.07
CA LEU A 412 11.26 12.34 -16.70
C LEU A 412 10.62 13.33 -15.72
N GLY A 413 10.48 12.97 -14.45
CA GLY A 413 9.90 13.83 -13.41
C GLY A 413 10.74 15.09 -13.21
N VAL A 414 12.07 14.94 -13.09
CA VAL A 414 13.01 16.07 -13.02
C VAL A 414 12.94 16.92 -14.30
N MET A 415 12.90 16.28 -15.47
CA MET A 415 12.88 16.98 -16.77
C MET A 415 11.58 17.74 -17.04
N LEU A 416 10.48 17.40 -16.36
CA LEU A 416 9.20 18.12 -16.48
C LEU A 416 9.15 19.40 -15.64
N GLN A 417 10.14 19.62 -14.77
CA GLN A 417 10.19 20.81 -13.94
C GLN A 417 10.54 22.05 -14.76
N SER A 418 9.98 23.20 -14.38
CA SER A 418 10.27 24.48 -15.03
C SER A 418 11.70 24.98 -14.75
N LYS A 419 12.28 24.57 -13.62
CA LYS A 419 13.67 24.83 -13.21
C LYS A 419 14.20 23.59 -12.50
N HIS A 420 15.35 23.10 -12.92
CA HIS A 420 16.13 22.07 -12.22
C HIS A 420 17.62 22.43 -12.33
N ALA A 421 18.43 22.10 -11.33
CA ALA A 421 19.88 22.28 -11.44
C ALA A 421 20.48 21.32 -12.47
N GLU A 422 21.66 21.66 -13.00
CA GLU A 422 22.44 20.74 -13.83
C GLU A 422 22.76 19.48 -13.00
N ASP A 423 22.69 18.31 -13.64
CA ASP A 423 23.00 16.99 -13.05
C ASP A 423 22.04 16.40 -11.99
N VAL A 424 20.99 17.10 -11.56
CA VAL A 424 19.98 16.55 -10.61
C VAL A 424 19.32 15.27 -11.14
N TRP A 425 19.10 15.19 -12.45
CA TRP A 425 18.54 14.00 -13.08
C TRP A 425 19.47 12.76 -12.96
N LYS A 426 20.80 12.96 -12.89
CA LYS A 426 21.77 11.88 -12.70
C LYS A 426 21.62 11.28 -11.31
N VAL A 427 21.51 12.14 -10.30
CA VAL A 427 21.24 11.75 -8.91
C VAL A 427 19.92 10.99 -8.80
N ALA A 428 18.86 11.52 -9.43
CA ALA A 428 17.55 10.87 -9.45
C ALA A 428 17.65 9.46 -10.07
N ALA A 429 18.41 9.32 -11.16
CA ALA A 429 18.65 8.05 -11.83
C ALA A 429 19.48 7.09 -10.97
N THR A 430 20.60 7.53 -10.38
CA THR A 430 21.48 6.68 -9.58
C THR A 430 20.81 6.21 -8.30
N ALA A 431 20.12 7.09 -7.58
CA ALA A 431 19.40 6.75 -6.34
C ALA A 431 18.32 5.69 -6.59
N ASN A 432 17.56 5.79 -7.69
CA ASN A 432 16.56 4.80 -8.07
C ASN A 432 17.17 3.50 -8.61
N ALA A 433 18.28 3.59 -9.36
CA ALA A 433 19.01 2.42 -9.84
C ALA A 433 19.62 1.60 -8.69
N ALA A 434 20.11 2.28 -7.65
CA ALA A 434 20.73 1.65 -6.48
C ALA A 434 19.76 0.71 -5.74
N GLN A 435 18.45 0.94 -5.84
CA GLN A 435 17.41 0.14 -5.18
C GLN A 435 17.34 -1.33 -5.67
N VAL A 436 18.03 -1.68 -6.76
CA VAL A 436 18.15 -3.08 -7.21
C VAL A 436 18.77 -3.99 -6.15
N ALA A 437 19.77 -3.52 -5.40
CA ALA A 437 20.47 -4.31 -4.40
C ALA A 437 19.61 -4.69 -3.18
N PRO A 438 18.95 -3.75 -2.49
CA PRO A 438 18.04 -4.10 -1.38
C PRO A 438 16.88 -4.98 -1.85
N MET A 439 16.33 -4.73 -3.05
CA MET A 439 15.28 -5.60 -3.59
C MET A 439 15.78 -7.02 -3.84
N LEU A 440 16.97 -7.17 -4.44
CA LEU A 440 17.52 -8.48 -4.79
C LEU A 440 17.91 -9.27 -3.54
N VAL A 441 18.51 -8.65 -2.52
CA VAL A 441 18.88 -9.35 -1.28
C VAL A 441 17.63 -9.83 -0.52
N LEU A 442 16.60 -8.99 -0.40
CA LEU A 442 15.35 -9.37 0.28
C LEU A 442 14.57 -10.44 -0.50
N ALA A 443 14.50 -10.33 -1.83
CA ALA A 443 13.89 -11.35 -2.67
C ALA A 443 14.67 -12.68 -2.65
N GLY A 444 16.01 -12.62 -2.65
CA GLY A 444 16.87 -13.79 -2.55
C GLY A 444 16.76 -14.52 -1.21
N LEU A 445 16.73 -13.77 -0.09
CA LEU A 445 16.47 -14.32 1.24
C LEU A 445 15.08 -14.97 1.32
N THR A 446 14.06 -14.32 0.74
CA THR A 446 12.71 -14.87 0.67
C THR A 446 12.68 -16.17 -0.12
N ALA A 447 13.31 -16.19 -1.30
CA ALA A 447 13.38 -17.38 -2.13
C ALA A 447 14.12 -18.52 -1.41
N LEU A 448 15.23 -18.21 -0.72
CA LEU A 448 15.98 -19.18 0.06
C LEU A 448 15.15 -19.78 1.19
N LEU A 449 14.39 -18.95 1.92
CA LEU A 449 13.50 -19.41 2.99
C LEU A 449 12.37 -20.28 2.45
N ILE A 450 11.75 -19.92 1.33
CA ILE A 450 10.77 -20.80 0.66
C ILE A 450 11.49 -22.07 0.16
N GLY A 451 12.73 -21.93 -0.29
CA GLY A 451 13.71 -22.94 -0.71
C GLY A 451 13.96 -24.03 0.34
N LEU A 452 14.11 -23.64 1.59
CA LEU A 452 14.50 -24.50 2.71
C LEU A 452 13.29 -24.91 3.55
N TRP A 453 12.44 -23.94 3.91
CA TRP A 453 11.42 -24.11 4.94
C TRP A 453 10.08 -23.45 4.55
N PRO A 454 9.37 -24.01 3.56
CA PRO A 454 8.20 -23.37 2.96
C PRO A 454 7.02 -23.17 3.94
N LYS A 455 6.93 -24.00 4.99
CA LYS A 455 5.92 -23.85 6.06
C LYS A 455 6.06 -22.54 6.85
N GLN A 456 7.29 -22.03 6.98
CA GLN A 456 7.61 -20.80 7.72
C GLN A 456 7.86 -19.62 6.77
N ALA A 457 7.37 -19.68 5.52
CA ALA A 457 7.64 -18.65 4.52
C ALA A 457 7.23 -17.22 4.96
N TRP A 458 6.30 -17.07 5.91
CA TRP A 458 5.92 -15.78 6.49
C TRP A 458 7.08 -15.06 7.22
N VAL A 459 8.10 -15.79 7.69
CA VAL A 459 9.28 -15.23 8.36
C VAL A 459 10.10 -14.34 7.41
N SER A 460 9.95 -14.53 6.09
CA SER A 460 10.60 -13.69 5.07
C SER A 460 10.20 -12.21 5.12
N TRP A 461 9.09 -11.88 5.78
CA TRP A 461 8.69 -10.48 6.00
C TRP A 461 9.52 -9.77 7.07
N LEU A 462 10.12 -10.50 8.02
CA LEU A 462 10.84 -9.88 9.14
C LEU A 462 12.05 -9.04 8.70
N PRO A 463 12.96 -9.52 7.81
CA PRO A 463 14.09 -8.69 7.35
C PRO A 463 13.64 -7.43 6.61
N LEU A 464 12.54 -7.53 5.84
CA LEU A 464 11.97 -6.38 5.13
C LEU A 464 11.37 -5.37 6.12
N ILE A 465 10.52 -5.82 7.04
CA ILE A 465 9.90 -4.96 8.06
C ILE A 465 10.99 -4.29 8.91
N TYR A 466 11.98 -5.06 9.35
CA TYR A 466 13.13 -4.52 10.07
C TYR A 466 13.85 -3.44 9.28
N SER A 467 14.21 -3.71 8.02
CA SER A 467 14.92 -2.75 7.17
C SER A 467 14.10 -1.49 6.93
N ALA A 468 12.80 -1.62 6.67
CA ALA A 468 11.90 -0.49 6.46
C ALA A 468 11.75 0.35 7.74
N VAL A 469 11.54 -0.28 8.89
CA VAL A 469 11.42 0.39 10.19
C VAL A 469 12.71 1.12 10.54
N VAL A 470 13.87 0.45 10.43
CA VAL A 470 15.16 1.08 10.73
C VAL A 470 15.40 2.25 9.78
N SER A 471 15.21 2.09 8.48
CA SER A 471 15.49 3.17 7.52
C SER A 471 14.57 4.40 7.66
N ILE A 472 13.33 4.23 8.14
CA ILE A 472 12.40 5.34 8.34
C ILE A 472 12.57 5.95 9.74
N ILE A 473 12.67 5.11 10.78
CA ILE A 473 12.60 5.54 12.18
C ILE A 473 13.98 5.94 12.73
N ALA A 474 15.05 5.21 12.39
CA ALA A 474 16.36 5.45 12.97
C ALA A 474 16.90 6.88 12.68
N PRO A 475 16.73 7.46 11.48
CA PRO A 475 17.10 8.86 11.23
C PRO A 475 16.29 9.86 12.08
N LEU A 476 15.00 9.60 12.31
CA LEU A 476 14.12 10.47 13.10
C LEU A 476 14.56 10.56 14.56
N PHE A 477 15.09 9.49 15.13
CA PHE A 477 15.59 9.44 16.51
C PHE A 477 17.10 9.70 16.62
N GLN A 478 17.77 10.11 15.54
CA GLN A 478 19.23 10.28 15.49
C GLN A 478 19.98 9.04 16.02
N ALA A 479 19.48 7.85 15.68
CA ALA A 479 20.03 6.59 16.13
C ALA A 479 21.45 6.38 15.56
N PRO A 480 22.29 5.57 16.23
CA PRO A 480 23.69 5.42 15.82
C PRO A 480 23.82 4.76 14.45
N GLU A 481 24.83 5.20 13.67
CA GLU A 481 25.04 4.82 12.27
C GLU A 481 25.15 3.30 12.04
N TRP A 482 25.68 2.56 13.03
CA TRP A 482 25.77 1.10 12.93
C TRP A 482 24.40 0.45 12.77
N LEU A 483 23.34 1.03 13.38
CA LEU A 483 21.99 0.51 13.27
C LEU A 483 21.46 0.72 11.85
N LEU A 484 21.67 1.89 11.25
CA LEU A 484 21.32 2.18 9.86
C LEU A 484 22.01 1.20 8.90
N LYS A 485 23.29 0.93 9.11
CA LYS A 485 24.09 -0.03 8.31
C LYS A 485 23.62 -1.48 8.44
N THR A 486 22.75 -1.83 9.39
CA THR A 486 22.13 -3.18 9.42
C THR A 486 20.94 -3.32 8.47
N SER A 487 20.35 -2.21 8.02
CA SER A 487 19.23 -2.21 7.08
C SER A 487 19.70 -2.52 5.66
N ALA A 488 18.87 -3.23 4.89
CA ALA A 488 19.08 -3.40 3.45
C ALA A 488 19.12 -2.05 2.71
N PHE A 489 18.40 -1.05 3.21
CA PHE A 489 18.36 0.31 2.64
C PHE A 489 19.33 1.27 3.35
N GLY A 490 20.26 0.76 4.17
CA GLY A 490 21.27 1.58 4.86
C GLY A 490 22.51 1.90 4.02
N HIS A 491 22.61 1.34 2.81
CA HIS A 491 23.79 1.42 1.94
C HIS A 491 23.42 1.94 0.55
N THR A 492 22.59 2.97 0.48
CA THR A 492 22.13 3.54 -0.78
C THR A 492 23.24 4.35 -1.45
N ILE A 493 23.37 4.24 -2.77
CA ILE A 493 24.31 5.02 -3.57
C ILE A 493 23.55 6.20 -4.17
N TYR A 494 23.83 7.41 -3.67
CA TYR A 494 23.12 8.64 -4.08
C TYR A 494 24.02 9.69 -4.74
N SER A 495 25.34 9.53 -4.74
CA SER A 495 26.28 10.45 -5.37
C SER A 495 27.57 9.73 -5.81
N GLU A 496 28.59 10.50 -6.21
CA GLU A 496 29.94 9.99 -6.53
C GLU A 496 30.64 9.31 -5.33
N ASP A 497 30.03 9.31 -4.14
CA ASP A 497 30.58 8.60 -3.00
C ASP A 497 30.66 7.08 -3.26
N THR A 498 31.89 6.58 -3.29
CA THR A 498 32.20 5.19 -3.56
C THR A 498 32.13 4.30 -2.31
N SER A 499 31.94 4.89 -1.12
CA SER A 499 31.98 4.20 0.17
C SER A 499 30.93 3.08 0.31
N ALA A 500 29.75 3.25 -0.29
CA ALA A 500 28.64 2.30 -0.21
C ALA A 500 28.73 1.14 -1.24
N TRP A 501 29.63 1.21 -2.23
CA TRP A 501 29.72 0.21 -3.30
C TRP A 501 30.04 -1.21 -2.82
N PRO A 502 30.97 -1.44 -1.89
CA PRO A 502 31.27 -2.79 -1.40
C PRO A 502 30.05 -3.46 -0.79
N ALA A 503 29.28 -2.73 0.04
CA ALA A 503 28.06 -3.23 0.66
C ALA A 503 26.97 -3.50 -0.38
N TRP A 504 26.82 -2.59 -1.35
CA TRP A 504 25.88 -2.75 -2.47
C TRP A 504 26.17 -4.00 -3.30
N VAL A 505 27.44 -4.22 -3.67
CA VAL A 505 27.87 -5.42 -4.41
C VAL A 505 27.67 -6.68 -3.57
N ALA A 506 27.98 -6.64 -2.28
CA ALA A 506 27.74 -7.76 -1.37
C ALA A 506 26.26 -8.14 -1.32
N MET A 507 25.35 -7.17 -1.22
CA MET A 507 23.90 -7.42 -1.24
C MET A 507 23.45 -8.07 -2.56
N MET A 508 23.96 -7.61 -3.70
CA MET A 508 23.68 -8.21 -5.00
C MET A 508 24.14 -9.68 -5.07
N ILE A 509 25.34 -9.97 -4.56
CA ILE A 509 25.91 -11.32 -4.51
C ILE A 509 25.07 -12.21 -3.59
N ILE A 510 24.75 -11.76 -2.37
CA ILE A 510 23.95 -12.51 -1.40
C ILE A 510 22.56 -12.81 -1.96
N GLY A 511 21.89 -11.82 -2.56
CA GLY A 511 20.59 -12.00 -3.18
C GLY A 511 20.62 -13.02 -4.32
N THR A 512 21.63 -12.95 -5.18
CA THR A 512 21.81 -13.90 -6.29
C THR A 512 22.09 -15.32 -5.78
N ILE A 513 22.95 -15.48 -4.78
CA ILE A 513 23.23 -16.77 -4.14
C ILE A 513 21.95 -17.32 -3.50
N GLY A 514 21.15 -16.47 -2.82
CA GLY A 514 19.87 -16.86 -2.24
C GLY A 514 18.90 -17.44 -3.28
N LEU A 515 18.78 -16.78 -4.44
CA LEU A 515 17.95 -17.26 -5.56
C LEU A 515 18.43 -18.60 -6.13
N ILE A 516 19.75 -18.77 -6.30
CA ILE A 516 20.35 -20.01 -6.82
C ILE A 516 20.16 -21.15 -5.81
N ALA A 517 20.49 -20.90 -4.54
CA ALA A 517 20.33 -21.88 -3.48
C ALA A 517 18.86 -22.31 -3.33
N ALA A 518 17.92 -21.37 -3.46
CA ALA A 518 16.48 -21.64 -3.39
C ALA A 518 16.02 -22.74 -4.34
N TRP A 519 16.44 -22.70 -5.61
CA TRP A 519 16.02 -23.73 -6.57
C TRP A 519 16.73 -25.06 -6.35
N ILE A 520 17.98 -25.07 -5.84
CA ILE A 520 18.72 -26.31 -5.55
C ILE A 520 18.01 -27.05 -4.39
N PHE A 521 17.66 -26.31 -3.34
CA PHE A 521 16.92 -26.88 -2.21
C PHE A 521 15.46 -27.21 -2.57
N ALA A 522 14.84 -26.48 -3.50
CA ALA A 522 13.53 -26.85 -4.06
C ALA A 522 13.56 -28.20 -4.80
N GLY A 523 14.63 -28.49 -5.55
CA GLY A 523 14.77 -29.75 -6.27
C GLY A 523 14.79 -30.99 -5.36
N LYS A 524 15.33 -30.81 -4.14
CA LYS A 524 15.48 -31.87 -3.15
C LYS A 524 14.22 -32.13 -2.32
N ARG A 525 13.18 -31.30 -2.44
CA ARG A 525 11.95 -31.41 -1.64
C ARG A 525 10.89 -32.27 -2.30
N GLU A 526 10.21 -33.03 -1.44
CA GLU A 526 8.91 -33.61 -1.72
C GLU A 526 7.85 -32.51 -1.55
N ILE A 527 6.99 -32.35 -2.55
CA ILE A 527 5.84 -31.44 -2.46
C ILE A 527 4.68 -32.30 -1.95
N ALA A 528 4.04 -31.85 -0.87
CA ALA A 528 2.98 -32.57 -0.16
C ALA A 528 1.62 -31.86 -0.34
#